data_AF-A0A8K0RGN5-F1
#
_entry.id   AF-A0A8K0RGN5-F1
#
_cell.length_a   1.000
_cell.length_b   1.000
_cell.length_c   1.000
_cell.angle_alpha   90.00
_cell.angle_beta   90.00
_cell.angle_gamma   90.00
#
_symmetry.space_group_name_H-M   'P 1'
#
loop_
_entity.id
_entity.type
_entity.pdbx_description
1 polymer ?
#
loop_
_entity_poly.entity_id
_entity_poly.type
_entity_poly.pdbx_seq_one_letter_code
_entity_poly.pdbx_strand_id
1 'polypeptide(L)'
;MAAQNDPTITDPRLRKDADLFYYEPRTEDAPAHYDRGEIVADLTSFYSFLPHVSESTVNTAPLGGWPEITKESLAKHDIHKSPEAVELMRHLPYISGDQPWIMFTAYVCDYRRAALPSEATILEGRPRWFPNAASKEWPPWTVMLTAGTDREASVYILDTTDGTITRYCAGDCGPYPPTYSADDPRSWRDRIDMETVTVQEWLGHWKKKYLDMTVLAIPPDYDGYGSHDPFFGEIDAKPGSYNYDVMNSMRKIYQNYGWPDIDNYQKENCIEELKSWYKDYLERQLK
;
A
#
# COMPACT_ATOMS: atom_id res chain seq x y z
N MET A 1 -6.72 6.02 55.86
CA MET A 1 -5.86 6.58 54.80
C MET A 1 -6.17 5.81 53.53
N ALA A 2 -7.07 6.36 52.71
CA ALA A 2 -7.38 5.83 51.39
C ALA A 2 -6.42 6.49 50.40
N ALA A 3 -5.58 5.69 49.74
CA ALA A 3 -4.75 6.18 48.64
C ALA A 3 -5.64 6.34 47.40
N GLN A 4 -5.79 7.58 46.95
CA GLN A 4 -6.31 7.90 45.63
C GLN A 4 -5.30 7.39 44.59
N ASN A 5 -5.73 6.48 43.72
CA ASN A 5 -4.98 6.12 42.53
C ASN A 5 -5.14 7.26 41.51
N ASP A 6 -4.01 7.91 41.23
CA ASP A 6 -3.79 8.92 40.20
C ASP A 6 -3.88 8.27 38.79
N PRO A 7 -4.77 8.69 37.89
CA PRO A 7 -4.89 8.12 36.55
C PRO A 7 -3.94 8.85 35.61
N THR A 8 -2.64 8.66 35.77
CA THR A 8 -1.65 9.01 34.73
C THR A 8 -1.21 7.75 34.00
N ILE A 9 -2.18 7.01 33.44
CA ILE A 9 -1.90 6.13 32.32
C ILE A 9 -1.72 7.05 31.12
N THR A 10 -0.47 7.42 30.85
CA THR A 10 -0.12 8.17 29.63
C THR A 10 -0.54 7.34 28.44
N ASP A 11 -1.64 7.76 27.81
CA ASP A 11 -2.16 7.18 26.59
C ASP A 11 -1.07 7.21 25.50
N PRO A 12 -0.64 6.05 24.97
CA PRO A 12 0.34 5.98 23.89
C PRO A 12 -0.09 6.76 22.64
N ARG A 13 -1.40 7.00 22.45
CA ARG A 13 -1.98 7.77 21.34
C ARG A 13 -1.56 9.25 21.33
N LEU A 14 -1.08 9.78 22.46
CA LEU A 14 -0.70 11.19 22.62
C LEU A 14 0.80 11.45 22.43
N ARG A 15 1.61 10.42 22.15
CA ARG A 15 3.06 10.59 21.94
C ARG A 15 3.32 10.96 20.48
N LYS A 16 3.77 12.19 20.24
CA LYS A 16 4.27 12.66 18.94
C LYS A 16 5.57 11.98 18.50
N ASP A 17 6.23 11.24 19.40
CA ASP A 17 7.63 10.84 19.27
C ASP A 17 7.82 9.32 19.07
N ALA A 18 6.72 8.57 18.95
CA ALA A 18 6.78 7.15 18.60
C ALA A 18 6.64 7.02 17.08
N ASP A 19 7.55 6.27 16.44
CA ASP A 19 7.58 5.96 15.00
C ASP A 19 6.36 5.13 14.50
N LEU A 20 5.23 5.21 15.19
CA LEU A 20 3.94 4.64 14.85
C LEU A 20 2.92 5.78 14.97
N PHE A 21 2.47 6.29 13.83
CA PHE A 21 1.49 7.38 13.74
C PHE A 21 0.16 6.94 14.35
N TYR A 22 -0.02 7.16 15.65
CA TYR A 22 -1.34 7.17 16.30
C TYR A 22 -2.02 8.55 16.10
N TYR A 23 -1.86 9.14 14.92
CA TYR A 23 -2.51 10.39 14.57
C TYR A 23 -3.93 10.10 14.12
N GLU A 24 -4.91 10.65 14.82
CA GLU A 24 -6.29 10.70 14.36
C GLU A 24 -6.44 12.01 13.57
N PRO A 25 -6.50 11.99 12.22
CA PRO A 25 -6.45 13.18 11.36
C PRO A 25 -7.68 14.08 11.49
N ARG A 26 -8.61 13.73 12.38
CA ARG A 26 -9.87 14.43 12.60
C ARG A 26 -9.75 15.30 13.85
N THR A 27 -8.91 16.32 13.79
CA THR A 27 -9.05 17.44 14.70
C THR A 27 -10.06 18.43 14.09
N GLU A 28 -10.74 19.22 14.93
CA GLU A 28 -11.64 20.28 14.48
C GLU A 28 -10.96 21.27 13.51
N ASP A 29 -9.62 21.31 13.52
CA ASP A 29 -8.78 22.22 12.74
C ASP A 29 -8.44 21.74 11.32
N ALA A 30 -8.66 20.45 10.99
CA ALA A 30 -8.42 19.89 9.66
C ALA A 30 -9.40 18.74 9.36
N PRO A 31 -10.66 19.03 8.96
CA PRO A 31 -11.62 17.98 8.66
C PRO A 31 -11.14 17.16 7.45
N ALA A 32 -11.19 15.84 7.58
CA ALA A 32 -10.94 14.95 6.46
C ALA A 32 -11.86 15.26 5.27
N HIS A 33 -11.28 15.30 4.07
CA HIS A 33 -11.95 15.69 2.84
C HIS A 33 -11.81 14.60 1.79
N TYR A 34 -12.93 14.19 1.18
CA TYR A 34 -12.93 13.33 0.01
C TYR A 34 -13.07 14.17 -1.26
N ASP A 35 -12.04 14.11 -2.10
CA ASP A 35 -12.11 14.50 -3.51
C ASP A 35 -11.48 13.39 -4.38
N ARG A 36 -12.28 12.84 -5.30
CA ARG A 36 -11.84 11.75 -6.18
C ARG A 36 -10.67 12.16 -7.08
N GLY A 37 -10.70 13.40 -7.59
CA GLY A 37 -9.66 13.91 -8.49
C GLY A 37 -8.33 14.07 -7.77
N GLU A 38 -8.35 14.62 -6.55
CA GLU A 38 -7.16 14.75 -5.71
C GLU A 38 -6.56 13.38 -5.38
N ILE A 39 -7.38 12.42 -4.93
CA ILE A 39 -6.93 11.06 -4.61
C ILE A 39 -6.27 10.39 -5.83
N VAL A 40 -6.90 10.50 -7.00
CA VAL A 40 -6.38 9.92 -8.25
C VAL A 40 -5.07 10.60 -8.65
N ALA A 41 -4.97 11.92 -8.53
CA ALA A 41 -3.76 12.67 -8.84
C ALA A 41 -2.61 12.32 -7.88
N ASP A 42 -2.90 12.23 -6.59
CA ASP A 42 -1.92 11.88 -5.55
C ASP A 42 -1.36 10.47 -5.73
N LEU A 43 -2.23 9.47 -5.99
CA LEU A 43 -1.80 8.11 -6.28
C LEU A 43 -1.01 8.02 -7.58
N THR A 44 -1.44 8.73 -8.63
CA THR A 44 -0.72 8.75 -9.92
C THR A 44 0.67 9.34 -9.74
N SER A 45 0.77 10.49 -9.07
CA SER A 45 2.03 11.14 -8.74
C SER A 45 2.94 10.22 -7.93
N PHE A 46 2.39 9.50 -6.95
CA PHE A 46 3.15 8.57 -6.14
C PHE A 46 3.67 7.39 -6.97
N TYR A 47 2.83 6.74 -7.79
CA TYR A 47 3.27 5.61 -8.61
C TYR A 47 4.36 6.00 -9.60
N SER A 48 4.27 7.19 -10.21
CA SER A 48 5.33 7.73 -11.08
C SER A 48 6.59 8.15 -10.32
N PHE A 49 6.49 8.45 -9.03
CA PHE A 49 7.63 8.77 -8.16
C PHE A 49 8.44 7.53 -7.78
N LEU A 50 7.82 6.36 -7.67
CA LEU A 50 8.47 5.14 -7.21
C LEU A 50 9.68 4.78 -8.11
N PRO A 51 10.87 4.56 -7.53
CA PRO A 51 12.09 4.51 -8.33
C PRO A 51 12.29 3.14 -9.02
N HIS A 52 11.64 2.09 -8.53
CA HIS A 52 11.64 0.74 -9.12
C HIS A 52 10.47 0.47 -10.08
N VAL A 53 9.55 1.44 -10.24
CA VAL A 53 8.37 1.29 -11.11
C VAL A 53 8.61 2.07 -12.40
N SER A 54 8.66 1.37 -13.53
CA SER A 54 8.78 2.00 -14.85
C SER A 54 7.56 2.87 -15.13
N GLU A 55 7.77 4.01 -15.79
CA GLU A 55 6.66 4.88 -16.20
C GLU A 55 5.72 4.19 -17.18
N SER A 56 6.25 3.24 -17.97
CA SER A 56 5.47 2.47 -18.94
C SER A 56 4.46 1.51 -18.32
N THR A 57 4.61 1.16 -17.03
CA THR A 57 3.69 0.23 -16.35
C THR A 57 2.59 0.95 -15.58
N VAL A 58 2.71 2.27 -15.36
CA VAL A 58 1.68 3.09 -14.71
C VAL A 58 0.61 3.48 -15.74
N ASN A 59 -0.61 3.01 -15.50
CA ASN A 59 -1.77 3.20 -16.35
C ASN A 59 -2.73 4.20 -15.71
N THR A 60 -3.07 5.25 -16.45
CA THR A 60 -4.05 6.25 -16.03
C THR A 60 -5.39 5.99 -16.71
N ALA A 61 -6.49 6.23 -15.98
CA ALA A 61 -7.82 6.03 -16.51
C ALA A 61 -8.13 7.04 -17.63
N PRO A 62 -8.91 6.64 -18.66
CA PRO A 62 -9.52 7.59 -19.59
C PRO A 62 -10.41 8.61 -18.86
N LEU A 63 -10.76 9.71 -19.53
CA LEU A 63 -11.59 10.79 -18.94
C LEU A 63 -12.93 10.28 -18.33
N GLY A 64 -13.52 9.23 -18.90
CA GLY A 64 -14.76 8.61 -18.39
C GLY A 64 -14.55 7.43 -17.45
N GLY A 65 -13.32 7.21 -17.00
CA GLY A 65 -12.90 6.04 -16.23
C GLY A 65 -12.70 4.78 -17.08
N TRP A 66 -12.19 3.73 -16.45
CA TRP A 66 -12.09 2.38 -17.00
C TRP A 66 -13.51 1.85 -17.32
N PRO A 67 -13.89 1.67 -18.60
CA PRO A 67 -15.23 1.24 -18.97
C PRO A 67 -15.56 -0.20 -18.53
N GLU A 68 -14.54 -1.02 -18.32
CA GLU A 68 -14.67 -2.43 -17.94
C GLU A 68 -15.01 -2.62 -16.44
N ILE A 69 -14.70 -1.64 -15.60
CA ILE A 69 -15.06 -1.64 -14.18
C ILE A 69 -16.51 -1.14 -14.05
N THR A 70 -17.44 -2.07 -13.81
CA THR A 70 -18.86 -1.80 -13.59
C THR A 70 -19.35 -2.55 -12.35
N LYS A 71 -20.55 -2.22 -11.86
CA LYS A 71 -21.15 -2.98 -10.75
C LYS A 71 -21.30 -4.46 -11.09
N GLU A 72 -21.64 -4.75 -12.34
CA GLU A 72 -21.86 -6.10 -12.85
C GLU A 72 -20.55 -6.87 -12.97
N SER A 73 -19.45 -6.25 -13.43
CA SER A 73 -18.15 -6.93 -13.49
C SER A 73 -17.60 -7.21 -12.10
N LEU A 74 -17.68 -6.25 -11.18
CA LEU A 74 -17.28 -6.44 -9.78
C LEU A 74 -18.12 -7.52 -9.06
N ALA A 75 -19.44 -7.56 -9.31
CA ALA A 75 -20.34 -8.53 -8.69
C ALA A 75 -20.05 -9.99 -9.07
N LYS A 76 -19.41 -10.26 -10.22
CA LYS A 76 -18.95 -11.63 -10.58
C LYS A 76 -17.93 -12.20 -9.59
N HIS A 77 -17.31 -11.32 -8.79
CA HIS A 77 -16.32 -11.66 -7.77
C HIS A 77 -16.80 -11.34 -6.35
N ASP A 78 -18.12 -11.19 -6.16
CA ASP A 78 -18.76 -10.85 -4.89
C ASP A 78 -18.38 -9.45 -4.32
N ILE A 79 -17.80 -8.58 -5.16
CA ILE A 79 -17.43 -7.22 -4.76
C ILE A 79 -18.65 -6.31 -4.97
N HIS A 80 -19.33 -5.97 -3.87
CA HIS A 80 -20.52 -5.12 -3.88
C HIS A 80 -20.26 -3.78 -3.19
N LYS A 81 -20.11 -2.72 -3.99
CA LYS A 81 -19.72 -1.39 -3.52
C LYS A 81 -20.75 -0.31 -3.87
N SER A 82 -20.71 0.79 -3.14
CA SER A 82 -21.54 1.97 -3.37
C SER A 82 -21.24 2.61 -4.74
N PRO A 83 -22.15 3.40 -5.32
CA PRO A 83 -21.90 4.08 -6.59
C PRO A 83 -20.62 4.94 -6.58
N GLU A 84 -20.36 5.66 -5.49
CA GLU A 84 -19.16 6.51 -5.37
C GLU A 84 -17.88 5.67 -5.30
N ALA A 85 -17.87 4.59 -4.51
CA ALA A 85 -16.71 3.69 -4.45
C ALA A 85 -16.42 3.02 -5.79
N VAL A 86 -17.45 2.63 -6.55
CA VAL A 86 -17.27 2.11 -7.91
C VAL A 86 -16.72 3.19 -8.84
N GLU A 87 -17.22 4.41 -8.74
CA GLU A 87 -16.73 5.52 -9.57
C GLU A 87 -15.28 5.90 -9.26
N LEU A 88 -14.86 5.84 -8.00
CA LEU A 88 -13.46 5.93 -7.62
C LEU A 88 -12.63 4.83 -8.27
N MET A 89 -13.01 3.55 -8.13
CA MET A 89 -12.29 2.43 -8.74
C MET A 89 -12.12 2.60 -10.25
N ARG A 90 -13.13 3.13 -10.95
CA ARG A 90 -13.06 3.44 -12.38
C ARG A 90 -12.00 4.49 -12.74
N HIS A 91 -11.59 5.33 -11.80
CA HIS A 91 -10.64 6.42 -12.06
C HIS A 91 -9.26 6.20 -11.42
N LEU A 92 -9.08 5.15 -10.60
CA LEU A 92 -7.79 4.86 -9.99
C LEU A 92 -6.71 4.60 -11.06
N PRO A 93 -5.48 5.06 -10.83
CA PRO A 93 -4.34 4.61 -11.59
C PRO A 93 -3.99 3.16 -11.18
N TYR A 94 -3.43 2.40 -12.12
CA TYR A 94 -3.00 1.02 -11.87
C TYR A 94 -1.58 0.79 -12.37
N ILE A 95 -0.87 -0.14 -11.74
CA ILE A 95 0.45 -0.56 -12.17
C ILE A 95 0.32 -1.98 -12.75
N SER A 96 0.82 -2.18 -13.96
CA SER A 96 0.81 -3.51 -14.60
C SER A 96 1.81 -4.46 -13.96
N GLY A 97 1.49 -5.75 -13.94
CA GLY A 97 2.32 -6.82 -13.36
C GLY A 97 1.55 -7.68 -12.36
N ASP A 98 2.11 -8.82 -11.99
CA ASP A 98 1.42 -9.78 -11.12
C ASP A 98 1.33 -9.32 -9.66
N GLN A 99 2.33 -8.58 -9.19
CA GLN A 99 2.38 -7.97 -7.86
C GLN A 99 3.14 -6.64 -7.93
N PRO A 100 2.47 -5.56 -8.36
CA PRO A 100 3.09 -4.25 -8.46
C PRO A 100 3.27 -3.66 -7.06
N TRP A 101 4.32 -4.10 -6.39
CA TRP A 101 4.58 -3.68 -5.04
C TRP A 101 4.99 -2.21 -4.97
N ILE A 102 4.41 -1.51 -3.99
CA ILE A 102 4.65 -0.08 -3.76
C ILE A 102 5.21 0.19 -2.36
N MET A 103 5.11 -0.79 -1.46
CA MET A 103 5.81 -0.80 -0.18
C MET A 103 6.00 -2.23 0.34
N PHE A 104 6.80 -2.38 1.41
CA PHE A 104 6.89 -3.62 2.18
C PHE A 104 5.49 -4.14 2.52
N THR A 105 5.22 -5.39 2.14
CA THR A 105 3.94 -6.08 2.28
C THR A 105 2.71 -5.37 1.68
N ALA A 106 2.91 -4.44 0.72
CA ALA A 106 1.83 -3.74 0.01
C ALA A 106 2.03 -3.65 -1.52
N TYR A 107 1.16 -4.28 -2.29
CA TYR A 107 1.01 -4.12 -3.75
C TYR A 107 -0.36 -3.55 -4.14
N VAL A 108 -0.44 -2.91 -5.31
CA VAL A 108 -1.66 -2.24 -5.80
C VAL A 108 -2.74 -3.25 -6.20
N CYS A 109 -3.98 -3.00 -5.78
CA CYS A 109 -5.15 -3.75 -6.21
C CYS A 109 -5.67 -3.25 -7.56
N ASP A 110 -5.40 -4.00 -8.65
CA ASP A 110 -5.95 -3.68 -9.99
C ASP A 110 -7.36 -4.25 -10.20
N TYR A 111 -8.38 -3.40 -10.06
CA TYR A 111 -9.78 -3.80 -10.23
C TYR A 111 -10.19 -4.01 -11.70
N ARG A 112 -9.38 -3.63 -12.69
CA ARG A 112 -9.64 -3.97 -14.10
C ARG A 112 -9.63 -5.49 -14.29
N ARG A 113 -8.88 -6.21 -13.46
CA ARG A 113 -8.84 -7.68 -13.44
C ARG A 113 -10.20 -8.31 -13.11
N ALA A 114 -11.09 -7.60 -12.42
CA ALA A 114 -12.44 -8.08 -12.14
C ALA A 114 -13.34 -8.10 -13.40
N ALA A 115 -12.94 -7.40 -14.44
CA ALA A 115 -13.64 -7.38 -15.72
C ALA A 115 -13.19 -8.49 -16.68
N LEU A 116 -12.11 -9.19 -16.35
CA LEU A 116 -11.63 -10.30 -17.17
C LEU A 116 -12.68 -11.41 -17.25
N PRO A 117 -12.81 -12.08 -18.41
CA PRO A 117 -13.65 -13.27 -18.52
C PRO A 117 -13.23 -14.32 -17.50
N SER A 118 -14.19 -15.08 -16.96
CA SER A 118 -13.91 -16.09 -15.93
C SER A 118 -12.82 -17.09 -16.34
N GLU A 119 -12.74 -17.46 -17.63
CA GLU A 119 -11.68 -18.33 -18.17
C GLU A 119 -10.29 -17.66 -18.10
N ALA A 120 -10.19 -16.37 -18.46
CA ALA A 120 -8.95 -15.61 -18.35
C ALA A 120 -8.54 -15.46 -16.87
N THR A 121 -9.50 -15.20 -15.97
CA THR A 121 -9.25 -15.15 -14.52
C THR A 121 -8.80 -16.51 -13.97
N ILE A 122 -9.24 -17.63 -14.56
CA ILE A 122 -8.74 -18.97 -14.18
C ILE A 122 -7.30 -19.16 -14.67
N LEU A 123 -7.01 -18.77 -15.92
CA LEU A 123 -5.69 -18.92 -16.53
C LEU A 123 -4.63 -18.01 -15.89
N GLU A 124 -4.97 -16.75 -15.61
CA GLU A 124 -4.10 -15.78 -14.94
C GLU A 124 -4.10 -15.94 -13.42
N GLY A 125 -4.99 -16.78 -12.89
CA GLY A 125 -5.25 -16.90 -11.46
C GLY A 125 -6.10 -15.74 -10.92
N ARG A 126 -7.12 -16.08 -10.14
CA ARG A 126 -7.93 -15.07 -9.43
C ARG A 126 -7.00 -14.29 -8.49
N PRO A 127 -6.98 -12.94 -8.54
CA PRO A 127 -6.14 -12.17 -7.63
C PRO A 127 -6.46 -12.52 -6.18
N ARG A 128 -5.43 -12.83 -5.39
CA ARG A 128 -5.56 -13.35 -4.02
C ARG A 128 -6.32 -12.41 -3.08
N TRP A 129 -6.33 -11.12 -3.39
CA TRP A 129 -7.00 -10.09 -2.60
C TRP A 129 -8.50 -9.93 -2.90
N PHE A 130 -9.03 -10.56 -3.96
CA PHE A 130 -10.48 -10.47 -4.28
C PHE A 130 -11.38 -10.89 -3.12
N PRO A 131 -11.17 -12.04 -2.43
CA PRO A 131 -11.97 -12.41 -1.27
C PRO A 131 -11.94 -11.36 -0.16
N ASN A 132 -10.78 -10.72 0.07
CA ASN A 132 -10.66 -9.66 1.06
C ASN A 132 -11.44 -8.43 0.63
N ALA A 133 -11.31 -7.98 -0.62
CA ALA A 133 -12.07 -6.85 -1.15
C ALA A 133 -13.60 -7.09 -1.19
N ALA A 134 -14.02 -8.35 -1.32
CA ALA A 134 -15.41 -8.81 -1.29
C ALA A 134 -15.95 -9.08 0.12
N SER A 135 -15.11 -8.97 1.16
CA SER A 135 -15.55 -9.25 2.53
C SER A 135 -16.71 -8.34 2.92
N LYS A 136 -17.75 -8.95 3.49
CA LYS A 136 -18.94 -8.25 4.01
C LYS A 136 -18.65 -7.45 5.28
N GLU A 137 -17.47 -7.61 5.84
CA GLU A 137 -16.99 -6.83 6.98
C GLU A 137 -16.63 -5.40 6.58
N TRP A 138 -16.33 -5.17 5.30
CA TRP A 138 -16.03 -3.84 4.78
C TRP A 138 -17.31 -3.14 4.34
N PRO A 139 -17.56 -1.89 4.80
CA PRO A 139 -18.68 -1.14 4.31
C PRO A 139 -18.64 -0.95 2.78
N PRO A 140 -19.81 -0.80 2.11
CA PRO A 140 -19.86 -0.63 0.66
C PRO A 140 -19.17 0.64 0.14
N TRP A 141 -18.93 1.64 1.00
CA TRP A 141 -18.28 2.90 0.65
C TRP A 141 -16.75 2.88 0.77
N THR A 142 -16.15 1.73 1.10
CA THR A 142 -14.70 1.61 1.21
C THR A 142 -14.07 0.93 -0.01
N VAL A 143 -12.84 1.30 -0.33
CA VAL A 143 -12.04 0.77 -1.45
C VAL A 143 -10.69 0.28 -0.94
N MET A 144 -10.36 -0.98 -1.18
CA MET A 144 -9.05 -1.53 -0.82
C MET A 144 -8.04 -1.11 -1.90
N LEU A 145 -7.09 -0.24 -1.54
CA LEU A 145 -6.08 0.27 -2.46
C LEU A 145 -4.90 -0.70 -2.61
N THR A 146 -4.54 -1.38 -1.52
CA THR A 146 -3.41 -2.31 -1.50
C THR A 146 -3.77 -3.65 -0.86
N ALA A 147 -2.97 -4.66 -1.18
CA ALA A 147 -2.98 -5.95 -0.51
C ALA A 147 -1.54 -6.47 -0.31
N GLY A 148 -1.38 -7.56 0.45
CA GLY A 148 -0.10 -8.27 0.63
C GLY A 148 -0.27 -9.77 0.39
N THR A 149 0.83 -10.52 0.49
CA THR A 149 0.83 -11.99 0.28
C THR A 149 1.12 -12.80 1.54
N ASP A 150 1.51 -12.12 2.62
CA ASP A 150 1.95 -12.71 3.87
C ASP A 150 0.98 -12.38 5.02
N ARG A 151 1.30 -12.87 6.22
CA ARG A 151 0.47 -12.62 7.42
C ARG A 151 0.50 -11.16 7.85
N GLU A 152 1.58 -10.45 7.54
CA GLU A 152 1.79 -9.03 7.89
C GLU A 152 1.43 -8.09 6.74
N ALA A 153 0.59 -8.55 5.82
CA ALA A 153 0.08 -7.80 4.68
C ALA A 153 -0.42 -6.41 5.10
N SER A 154 0.15 -5.37 4.48
CA SER A 154 -0.25 -3.98 4.70
C SER A 154 -1.38 -3.61 3.74
N VAL A 155 -2.61 -3.89 4.19
CA VAL A 155 -3.84 -3.63 3.45
C VAL A 155 -4.33 -2.23 3.78
N TYR A 156 -4.32 -1.32 2.83
CA TYR A 156 -4.80 0.05 3.00
C TYR A 156 -6.17 0.21 2.37
N ILE A 157 -7.17 0.60 3.19
CA ILE A 157 -8.56 0.71 2.80
C ILE A 157 -8.98 2.19 2.88
N LEU A 158 -9.35 2.76 1.75
CA LEU A 158 -9.84 4.13 1.62
C LEU A 158 -11.34 4.21 1.88
N ASP A 159 -11.78 5.22 2.64
CA ASP A 159 -13.17 5.55 2.88
C ASP A 159 -13.62 6.72 1.99
N THR A 160 -14.57 6.48 1.10
CA THR A 160 -15.07 7.52 0.17
C THR A 160 -15.98 8.56 0.84
N THR A 161 -16.32 8.40 2.12
CA THR A 161 -17.14 9.38 2.85
C THR A 161 -16.31 10.52 3.42
N ASP A 162 -15.02 10.29 3.69
CA ASP A 162 -14.13 11.27 4.31
C ASP A 162 -12.72 11.36 3.68
N GLY A 163 -12.37 10.48 2.73
CA GLY A 163 -11.10 10.54 2.00
C GLY A 163 -9.90 10.02 2.77
N THR A 164 -10.12 9.44 3.95
CA THR A 164 -9.05 8.85 4.76
C THR A 164 -8.77 7.40 4.36
N ILE A 165 -7.57 6.94 4.68
CA ILE A 165 -7.16 5.56 4.54
C ILE A 165 -6.94 4.97 5.93
N THR A 166 -7.45 3.76 6.15
CA THR A 166 -7.15 2.96 7.33
C THR A 166 -6.31 1.74 6.94
N ARG A 167 -5.19 1.56 7.63
CA ARG A 167 -4.39 0.33 7.54
C ARG A 167 -5.10 -0.82 8.25
N TYR A 168 -5.08 -1.98 7.64
CA TYR A 168 -5.53 -3.25 8.20
C TYR A 168 -4.39 -4.25 8.08
N CYS A 169 -3.95 -4.78 9.21
CA CYS A 169 -3.03 -5.91 9.25
C CYS A 169 -3.84 -7.21 9.37
N ALA A 170 -3.64 -8.15 8.45
CA ALA A 170 -4.29 -9.46 8.52
C ALA A 170 -3.73 -10.36 9.65
N GLY A 171 -2.61 -9.95 10.25
CA GLY A 171 -1.96 -10.63 11.37
C GLY A 171 -2.67 -10.38 12.70
N ASP A 172 -2.44 -11.28 13.66
CA ASP A 172 -2.99 -11.16 15.02
C ASP A 172 -2.09 -10.21 15.84
N CYS A 173 -2.20 -8.91 15.61
CA CYS A 173 -1.52 -7.87 16.40
C CYS A 173 -2.32 -7.51 17.66
N GLY A 174 -2.90 -8.49 18.36
CA GLY A 174 -3.50 -8.30 19.69
C GLY A 174 -4.74 -7.41 19.75
N PRO A 175 -5.54 -7.51 20.83
CA PRO A 175 -6.74 -6.68 20.98
C PRO A 175 -6.39 -5.25 21.43
N TYR A 176 -6.78 -4.26 20.62
CA TYR A 176 -6.82 -2.85 21.04
C TYR A 176 -8.22 -2.49 21.53
N PRO A 177 -8.37 -1.59 22.53
CA PRO A 177 -9.67 -1.04 22.88
C PRO A 177 -10.31 -0.32 21.68
N PRO A 178 -11.61 -0.45 21.42
CA PRO A 178 -12.28 0.23 20.32
C PRO A 178 -12.27 1.74 20.53
N THR A 179 -12.07 2.48 19.43
CA THR A 179 -12.11 3.95 19.37
C THR A 179 -13.54 4.46 19.20
N TYR A 180 -14.38 3.74 18.46
CA TYR A 180 -15.76 4.11 18.17
C TYR A 180 -16.77 3.25 18.94
N SER A 181 -17.98 3.77 19.10
CA SER A 181 -19.10 2.94 19.56
C SER A 181 -19.51 1.95 18.46
N ALA A 182 -20.09 0.81 18.84
CA ALA A 182 -20.45 -0.25 17.90
C ALA A 182 -21.51 0.17 16.85
N ASP A 183 -22.27 1.21 17.13
CA ASP A 183 -23.27 1.81 16.24
C ASP A 183 -22.71 2.95 15.37
N ASP A 184 -21.47 3.39 15.61
CA ASP A 184 -20.82 4.39 14.78
C ASP A 184 -20.49 3.78 13.40
N PRO A 185 -20.85 4.44 12.28
CA PRO A 185 -20.54 3.95 10.94
C PRO A 185 -19.03 3.84 10.65
N ARG A 186 -18.16 4.35 11.53
CA ARG A 186 -16.70 4.28 11.44
C ARG A 186 -16.10 3.17 12.29
N SER A 187 -16.90 2.45 13.08
CA SER A 187 -16.47 1.32 13.93
C SER A 187 -15.82 0.16 13.17
N TRP A 188 -16.03 0.07 11.86
CA TRP A 188 -15.31 -0.89 11.01
C TRP A 188 -13.79 -0.68 11.04
N ARG A 189 -13.32 0.52 11.43
CA ARG A 189 -11.90 0.88 11.58
C ARG A 189 -11.28 0.38 12.87
N ASP A 190 -12.10 0.02 13.87
CA ASP A 190 -11.63 -0.58 15.13
C ASP A 190 -11.20 -2.03 14.90
N ARG A 191 -10.04 -2.15 14.26
CA ARG A 191 -9.39 -3.41 13.87
C ARG A 191 -7.95 -3.39 14.37
N ILE A 192 -7.28 -4.51 14.15
CA ILE A 192 -5.93 -4.78 14.62
C ILE A 192 -4.93 -3.91 13.82
N ASP A 193 -4.08 -3.15 14.53
CA ASP A 193 -3.07 -2.22 13.99
C ASP A 193 -3.66 -0.98 13.28
N MET A 194 -4.12 -0.01 14.08
CA MET A 194 -4.87 1.16 13.60
C MET A 194 -3.95 2.34 13.26
N GLU A 195 -3.76 2.57 11.96
CA GLU A 195 -3.33 3.85 11.42
C GLU A 195 -4.44 4.36 10.50
N THR A 196 -5.08 5.47 10.85
CA THR A 196 -5.99 6.17 9.95
C THR A 196 -5.41 7.53 9.65
N VAL A 197 -5.14 7.82 8.38
CA VAL A 197 -4.48 9.04 7.92
C VAL A 197 -5.12 9.54 6.64
N THR A 198 -4.82 10.77 6.23
CA THR A 198 -5.15 11.21 4.87
C THR A 198 -4.28 10.48 3.84
N VAL A 199 -4.74 10.43 2.59
CA VAL A 199 -3.96 9.89 1.47
C VAL A 199 -2.62 10.62 1.33
N GLN A 200 -2.61 11.93 1.50
CA GLN A 200 -1.40 12.75 1.38
C GLN A 200 -0.38 12.46 2.48
N GLU A 201 -0.81 12.32 3.74
CA GLU A 201 0.07 11.95 4.84
C GLU A 201 0.67 10.56 4.64
N TRP A 202 -0.16 9.59 4.25
CA TRP A 202 0.28 8.22 3.96
C TRP A 202 1.35 8.19 2.86
N LEU A 203 1.05 8.79 1.70
CA LEU A 203 1.96 8.81 0.56
C LEU A 203 3.21 9.64 0.88
N GLY A 204 3.08 10.76 1.60
CA GLY A 204 4.20 11.59 2.03
C GLY A 204 5.18 10.83 2.93
N HIS A 205 4.65 10.04 3.87
CA HIS A 205 5.47 9.19 4.73
C HIS A 205 6.25 8.15 3.90
N TRP A 206 5.59 7.50 2.95
CA TRP A 206 6.24 6.51 2.08
C TRP A 206 7.27 7.14 1.15
N LYS A 207 6.96 8.29 0.53
CA LYS A 207 7.92 9.07 -0.27
C LYS A 207 9.18 9.34 0.53
N LYS A 208 9.04 9.77 1.78
CA LYS A 208 10.17 10.01 2.69
C LYS A 208 11.04 8.75 2.89
N LYS A 209 10.45 7.57 3.09
CA LYS A 209 11.22 6.31 3.23
C LYS A 209 12.07 5.98 2.00
N TYR A 210 11.54 6.21 0.80
CA TYR A 210 12.30 6.03 -0.44
C TYR A 210 13.40 7.07 -0.63
N LEU A 211 13.12 8.34 -0.34
CA LEU A 211 14.10 9.42 -0.42
C LEU A 211 15.26 9.22 0.57
N ASP A 212 14.94 8.80 1.79
CA ASP A 212 15.93 8.49 2.82
C ASP A 212 16.62 7.13 2.57
N MET A 213 16.18 6.37 1.56
CA MET A 213 16.67 5.04 1.22
C MET A 213 16.67 4.08 2.43
N THR A 214 15.68 4.24 3.31
CA THR A 214 15.39 3.32 4.42
C THR A 214 14.57 2.13 3.94
N VAL A 215 13.87 2.30 2.82
CA VAL A 215 13.30 1.23 2.03
C VAL A 215 13.72 1.39 0.57
N LEU A 216 14.10 0.28 -0.05
CA LEU A 216 14.35 0.17 -1.48
C LEU A 216 13.72 -1.11 -2.01
N ALA A 217 13.43 -1.10 -3.30
CA ALA A 217 12.72 -2.20 -3.95
C ALA A 217 13.43 -2.66 -5.21
N ILE A 218 13.15 -3.90 -5.60
CA ILE A 218 13.60 -4.50 -6.86
C ILE A 218 12.39 -4.61 -7.79
N PRO A 219 12.52 -4.29 -9.09
CA PRO A 219 11.44 -4.46 -10.05
C PRO A 219 10.91 -5.91 -10.10
N PRO A 220 9.59 -6.12 -10.25
CA PRO A 220 8.94 -7.42 -10.04
C PRO A 220 9.11 -8.43 -11.19
N ASP A 221 9.95 -8.18 -12.20
CA ASP A 221 10.11 -9.04 -13.40
C ASP A 221 10.80 -10.39 -13.12
N TYR A 222 10.80 -10.88 -11.88
CA TYR A 222 11.37 -12.16 -11.52
C TYR A 222 10.29 -13.23 -11.45
N ASP A 223 10.28 -14.13 -12.45
CA ASP A 223 9.44 -15.34 -12.54
C ASP A 223 9.71 -16.40 -11.44
N GLY A 224 10.38 -16.00 -10.34
CA GLY A 224 10.67 -16.84 -9.20
C GLY A 224 9.43 -17.04 -8.34
N TYR A 225 8.86 -18.24 -8.43
CA TYR A 225 7.77 -18.67 -7.57
C TYR A 225 8.18 -18.65 -6.09
N GLY A 226 7.63 -17.71 -5.30
CA GLY A 226 7.69 -17.73 -3.84
C GLY A 226 8.24 -16.45 -3.20
N SER A 227 7.36 -15.71 -2.52
CA SER A 227 7.57 -14.97 -1.26
C SER A 227 8.84 -14.13 -1.03
N HIS A 228 9.57 -13.73 -2.05
CA HIS A 228 10.61 -12.72 -1.85
C HIS A 228 9.94 -11.37 -1.99
N ASP A 229 9.58 -10.76 -0.84
CA ASP A 229 9.31 -9.34 -0.82
C ASP A 229 10.50 -8.65 -1.49
N PRO A 230 10.34 -8.00 -2.65
CA PRO A 230 11.47 -7.37 -3.33
C PRO A 230 11.94 -6.11 -2.60
N PHE A 231 11.46 -5.90 -1.35
CA PHE A 231 11.79 -4.79 -0.48
C PHE A 231 12.80 -5.21 0.55
N PHE A 232 13.77 -4.35 0.76
CA PHE A 232 14.73 -4.49 1.83
C PHE A 232 14.63 -3.22 2.69
N GLY A 233 14.52 -3.40 4.01
CA GLY A 233 14.32 -2.27 4.95
C GLY A 233 13.66 -2.65 6.27
N GLU A 234 13.77 -1.74 7.25
CA GLU A 234 13.18 -1.74 8.62
C GLU A 234 13.54 -2.90 9.56
N ILE A 235 13.34 -4.15 9.18
CA ILE A 235 13.59 -5.31 10.05
C ILE A 235 14.99 -5.84 9.82
N ASP A 236 15.81 -5.80 10.87
CA ASP A 236 17.14 -6.41 10.96
C ASP A 236 18.19 -5.96 9.91
N ALA A 237 18.07 -4.77 9.32
CA ALA A 237 19.12 -4.16 8.49
C ALA A 237 20.28 -3.58 9.34
N LYS A 238 20.92 -4.43 10.15
CA LYS A 238 22.12 -4.10 10.96
C LYS A 238 23.40 -4.55 10.24
N PRO A 239 24.55 -3.89 10.45
CA PRO A 239 25.82 -4.32 9.86
C PRO A 239 26.08 -5.82 10.02
N GLY A 240 26.30 -6.51 8.90
CA GLY A 240 26.53 -7.95 8.85
C GLY A 240 25.27 -8.82 8.71
N SER A 241 24.07 -8.24 8.61
CA SER A 241 22.87 -8.97 8.24
C SER A 241 22.69 -9.06 6.72
N TYR A 242 21.99 -10.10 6.28
CA TYR A 242 21.59 -10.28 4.88
C TYR A 242 20.89 -9.03 4.31
N ASN A 243 19.88 -8.51 5.02
CA ASN A 243 19.12 -7.33 4.58
C ASN A 243 20.01 -6.08 4.47
N TYR A 244 21.01 -5.93 5.35
CA TYR A 244 21.92 -4.78 5.32
C TYR A 244 22.84 -4.79 4.09
N ASP A 245 23.40 -5.95 3.75
CA ASP A 245 24.35 -6.07 2.63
C ASP A 245 23.65 -5.92 1.27
N VAL A 246 22.44 -6.47 1.14
CA VAL A 246 21.57 -6.27 -0.03
C VAL A 246 21.20 -4.80 -0.14
N MET A 247 20.73 -4.17 0.94
CA MET A 247 20.39 -2.73 0.95
C MET A 247 21.56 -1.84 0.56
N ASN A 248 22.76 -2.11 1.08
CA ASN A 248 23.94 -1.32 0.73
C ASN A 248 24.34 -1.46 -0.73
N SER A 249 24.15 -2.64 -1.32
CA SER A 249 24.39 -2.86 -2.74
C SER A 249 23.37 -2.11 -3.59
N MET A 250 22.09 -2.19 -3.24
CA MET A 250 21.03 -1.43 -3.91
C MET A 250 21.26 0.07 -3.80
N ARG A 251 21.60 0.58 -2.61
CA ARG A 251 21.88 2.02 -2.40
C ARG A 251 22.91 2.55 -3.39
N LYS A 252 24.00 1.80 -3.59
CA LYS A 252 25.04 2.17 -4.56
C LYS A 252 24.50 2.23 -5.99
N ILE A 253 23.69 1.24 -6.39
CA ILE A 253 23.07 1.23 -7.71
C ILE A 253 22.18 2.45 -7.89
N TYR A 254 21.23 2.67 -6.98
CA TYR A 254 20.33 3.83 -7.01
C TYR A 254 21.10 5.16 -7.09
N GLN A 255 22.15 5.33 -6.27
CA GLN A 255 23.00 6.52 -6.25
C GLN A 255 23.78 6.72 -7.56
N ASN A 256 24.31 5.64 -8.15
CA ASN A 256 25.03 5.70 -9.43
C ASN A 256 24.15 6.21 -10.58
N TYR A 257 22.84 6.00 -10.49
CA TYR A 257 21.86 6.47 -11.46
C TYR A 257 21.14 7.76 -11.02
N GLY A 258 21.58 8.41 -9.95
CA GLY A 258 21.11 9.75 -9.56
C GLY A 258 20.02 9.80 -8.49
N TRP A 259 19.55 8.68 -7.95
CA TRP A 259 18.59 8.72 -6.83
C TRP A 259 19.28 9.17 -5.53
N PRO A 260 18.66 10.02 -4.67
CA PRO A 260 17.27 10.51 -4.70
C PRO A 260 17.06 11.86 -5.41
N ASP A 261 18.01 12.32 -6.23
CA ASP A 261 17.85 13.54 -7.02
C ASP A 261 16.90 13.28 -8.20
N ILE A 262 15.61 13.55 -7.98
CA ILE A 262 14.51 13.25 -8.91
C ILE A 262 14.76 13.85 -10.30
N ASP A 263 15.35 15.05 -10.36
CA ASP A 263 15.58 15.77 -11.61
C ASP A 263 16.68 15.11 -12.48
N ASN A 264 17.60 14.38 -11.84
CA ASN A 264 18.73 13.72 -12.50
C ASN A 264 18.63 12.19 -12.49
N TYR A 265 17.55 11.62 -11.93
CA TYR A 265 17.41 10.18 -11.78
C TYR A 265 17.15 9.48 -13.12
N GLN A 266 18.09 8.62 -13.51
CA GLN A 266 18.00 7.78 -14.70
C GLN A 266 17.21 6.51 -14.40
N LYS A 267 15.90 6.66 -14.18
CA LYS A 267 14.98 5.60 -13.72
C LYS A 267 15.10 4.29 -14.48
N GLU A 268 14.91 4.32 -15.80
CA GLU A 268 14.88 3.07 -16.60
C GLU A 268 16.25 2.38 -16.62
N ASN A 269 17.36 3.12 -16.68
CA ASN A 269 18.69 2.53 -16.61
C ASN A 269 18.96 1.91 -15.22
N CYS A 270 18.46 2.54 -14.15
CA CYS A 270 18.57 2.00 -12.80
C CYS A 270 17.76 0.71 -12.63
N ILE A 271 16.53 0.67 -13.15
CA ILE A 271 15.67 -0.51 -13.15
C ILE A 271 16.37 -1.68 -13.85
N GLU A 272 16.98 -1.47 -15.01
CA GLU A 272 17.69 -2.52 -15.74
C GLU A 272 18.95 -3.01 -15.00
N GLU A 273 19.73 -2.10 -14.40
CA GLU A 273 20.87 -2.50 -13.55
C GLU A 273 20.41 -3.32 -12.34
N LEU A 274 19.34 -2.89 -11.65
CA LEU A 274 18.80 -3.59 -10.48
C LEU A 274 18.36 -5.01 -10.84
N LYS A 275 17.67 -5.19 -11.98
CA LYS A 275 17.27 -6.52 -12.48
C LYS A 275 18.49 -7.40 -12.73
N SER A 276 19.50 -6.88 -13.45
CA SER A 276 20.72 -7.62 -13.75
C SER A 276 21.48 -8.03 -12.47
N TRP A 277 21.68 -7.07 -11.57
CA TRP A 277 22.37 -7.30 -10.31
C TRP A 277 21.64 -8.31 -9.43
N TYR A 278 20.31 -8.22 -9.34
CA TYR A 278 19.53 -9.13 -8.48
C TYR A 278 19.51 -10.55 -9.01
N LYS A 279 19.42 -10.71 -10.34
CA LYS A 279 19.55 -12.03 -10.98
C LYS A 279 20.89 -12.68 -10.64
N ASP A 280 22.00 -11.96 -10.83
CA ASP A 280 23.34 -12.45 -10.48
C ASP A 280 23.47 -12.75 -8.98
N TYR A 281 22.82 -11.95 -8.15
CA TYR A 281 22.78 -12.15 -6.71
C TYR A 281 22.09 -13.47 -6.33
N LEU A 282 20.91 -13.74 -6.87
CA LEU A 282 20.17 -14.98 -6.62
C LEU A 282 20.94 -16.22 -7.11
N GLU A 283 21.56 -16.14 -8.28
CA GLU A 283 22.38 -17.24 -8.82
C GLU A 283 23.60 -17.58 -7.94
N ARG A 284 24.14 -16.60 -7.20
CA ARG A 284 25.22 -16.83 -6.23
C ARG A 284 24.73 -17.47 -4.93
N GLN A 285 23.51 -17.15 -4.47
CA GLN A 285 22.95 -17.73 -3.24
C GLN A 285 22.55 -19.20 -3.41
N LEU A 286 22.30 -19.64 -4.64
CA LEU A 286 21.93 -21.02 -4.97
C LEU A 286 23.12 -21.98 -5.16
N LYS A 287 24.35 -21.49 -5.09
CA LYS A 287 25.60 -22.27 -5.23
C LYS A 287 26.26 -22.49 -3.88
#